data_AF-A0A6B3N6E5-F1
#
_entry.id   AF-A0A6B3N6E5-F1
#
_cell.length_a   1.000
_cell.length_b   1.000
_cell.length_c   1.000
_cell.angle_alpha   90.00
_cell.angle_beta   90.00
_cell.angle_gamma   90.00
#
_symmetry.space_group_name_H-M   'P 1'
#
loop_
_entity.id
_entity.type
_entity.pdbx_description
1 polymer ?
#
loop_
_entity_poly.entity_id
_entity_poly.type
_entity_poly.pdbx_seq_one_letter_code
_entity_poly.pdbx_strand_id
1 'polypeptide(L)' 'MALVNSTMLPLGTKAPEFQLPDAVSGETISLETFAGKQGLLVMFICRHCPF' A
#
# COMPACT_ATOMS: atom_id res chain seq x y z
N MET A 1 -7.51 18.06 9.01
CA MET A 1 -6.78 16.81 9.30
C MET A 1 -7.73 15.87 10.02
N ALA A 2 -7.82 14.61 9.62
CA ALA A 2 -8.72 13.64 10.21
C ALA A 2 -7.90 12.66 11.06
N LEU A 3 -8.15 12.67 12.38
CA LEU A 3 -7.68 11.68 13.34
C LEU A 3 -8.64 10.48 13.25
N VAL A 4 -8.37 9.56 12.33
CA VAL A 4 -9.22 8.38 12.13
C VAL A 4 -8.34 7.14 12.28
N ASN A 5 -8.75 6.24 13.18
CA ASN A 5 -8.06 4.98 13.39
C ASN A 5 -8.24 4.05 12.18
N SER A 6 -7.31 3.12 12.01
CA SER A 6 -7.41 2.08 10.98
C SER A 6 -8.72 1.31 11.10
N THR A 7 -9.29 0.92 9.95
CA THR A 7 -10.50 0.07 9.90
C THR A 7 -10.23 -1.39 10.24
N MET A 8 -8.95 -1.76 10.41
CA MET A 8 -8.49 -3.11 10.79
C MET A 8 -9.10 -4.21 9.93
N LEU A 9 -8.69 -4.29 8.66
CA LEU A 9 -9.12 -5.35 7.75
C LEU A 9 -8.94 -6.73 8.40
N PRO A 10 -9.92 -7.65 8.25
CA PRO A 10 -9.81 -8.99 8.80
C PRO A 10 -8.54 -9.70 8.32
N LEU A 11 -7.89 -10.43 9.21
CA LEU A 11 -6.74 -11.26 8.85
C LEU A 11 -7.16 -12.33 7.83
N GLY A 12 -6.28 -12.60 6.86
CA GLY A 12 -6.58 -13.47 5.72
C GLY A 12 -7.32 -12.78 4.56
N THR A 13 -7.66 -11.49 4.69
CA THR A 13 -8.14 -10.69 3.56
C THR A 13 -7.08 -10.70 2.45
N LYS A 14 -7.48 -11.08 1.24
CA LYS A 14 -6.59 -11.03 0.07
C LYS A 14 -6.27 -9.57 -0.24
N ALA A 15 -5.00 -9.30 -0.53
CA ALA A 15 -4.58 -8.00 -1.00
C ALA A 15 -5.37 -7.65 -2.28
N PRO A 16 -6.00 -6.46 -2.35
CA PRO A 16 -6.63 -6.00 -3.57
C PRO A 16 -5.60 -5.78 -4.67
N GLU A 17 -6.00 -6.03 -5.91
CA GLU A 17 -5.18 -5.68 -7.07
C GLU A 17 -4.98 -4.16 -7.15
N PHE A 18 -3.78 -3.75 -7.56
CA PHE A 18 -3.45 -2.35 -7.82
C PHE A 18 -2.48 -2.26 -9.00
N GLN A 19 -2.51 -1.11 -9.67
CA GLN A 19 -1.53 -0.70 -10.68
C GLN A 19 -1.33 0.80 -10.50
N LEU A 20 -0.18 1.20 -9.95
CA LEU A 20 0.10 2.58 -9.57
C LEU A 20 1.48 3.01 -10.09
N PRO A 21 1.64 4.27 -10.54
CA PRO A 21 2.95 4.77 -10.92
C PRO A 21 3.82 4.97 -9.67
N ASP A 22 5.06 4.50 -9.72
CA ASP A 22 6.08 4.86 -8.75
C ASP A 22 6.53 6.30 -8.96
N ALA A 23 6.60 7.06 -7.86
CA ALA A 23 6.93 8.48 -7.92
C ALA A 23 8.43 8.73 -8.16
N VAL A 24 9.29 7.72 -8.00
CA VAL A 24 10.75 7.84 -8.18
C VAL A 24 11.18 7.40 -9.56
N SER A 25 10.82 6.18 -9.98
CA SER A 25 11.20 5.63 -11.29
C SER A 25 10.23 6.01 -12.41
N GLY A 26 8.98 6.32 -12.09
CA GLY A 26 7.90 6.52 -13.08
C GLY A 26 7.34 5.22 -13.65
N GLU A 27 7.85 4.05 -13.24
CA GLU A 27 7.33 2.75 -13.69
C GLU A 27 5.99 2.44 -13.02
N THR A 28 5.14 1.66 -13.71
CA THR A 28 3.91 1.15 -13.07
C THR A 28 4.24 -0.07 -12.25
N ILE A 29 3.89 -0.03 -10.96
CA ILE A 29 4.03 -1.14 -10.02
C ILE A 29 2.66 -1.73 -9.75
N SER A 30 2.60 -3.04 -9.70
CA SER A 30 1.39 -3.80 -9.39
C SER A 30 1.61 -4.81 -8.27
N LEU A 31 0.54 -5.44 -7.80
CA LEU A 31 0.64 -6.53 -6.82
C LEU A 31 1.52 -7.67 -7.35
N GLU A 32 1.45 -7.97 -8.64
CA GLU A 32 2.23 -9.05 -9.27
C GLU A 32 3.73 -8.74 -9.36
N THR A 33 4.12 -7.47 -9.32
CA THR A 33 5.54 -7.05 -9.33
C THR A 33 6.30 -7.60 -8.12
N PHE A 34 5.58 -7.92 -7.03
CA PHE A 34 6.12 -8.47 -5.79
C PHE A 34 5.90 -9.99 -5.65
N ALA A 35 5.48 -10.67 -6.71
CA ALA A 35 5.29 -12.12 -6.68
C ALA A 35 6.59 -12.85 -6.27
N GLY A 36 6.45 -13.89 -5.43
CA GLY A 36 7.57 -14.70 -4.95
C GLY A 36 8.40 -14.06 -3.83
N LYS A 37 8.06 -12.85 -3.36
CA LYS A 37 8.65 -12.28 -2.14
C LYS A 37 8.04 -12.94 -0.90
N GLN A 38 8.79 -12.94 0.22
CA GLN A 38 8.33 -13.52 1.50
C GLN A 38 7.12 -12.78 2.09
N GLY A 39 6.95 -11.51 1.74
CA GLY A 39 5.82 -10.69 2.13
C GLY A 39 5.84 -9.33 1.42
N LEU A 40 4.71 -8.64 1.47
CA LEU A 40 4.53 -7.28 0.97
C LEU A 40 3.98 -6.41 2.10
N LEU A 41 4.68 -5.32 2.42
CA LEU A 41 4.21 -4.29 3.33
C LEU A 41 3.62 -3.14 2.53
N VAL A 42 2.34 -2.83 2.73
CA VAL A 42 1.66 -1.69 2.11
C VAL A 42 1.40 -0.64 3.19
N MET A 43 1.81 0.60 2.93
CA MET A 43 1.63 1.72 3.85
C MET A 43 0.87 2.84 3.15
N PHE A 44 -0.15 3.38 3.82
CA PHE A 44 -0.87 4.57 3.38
C PHE A 44 -0.35 5.76 4.19
N ILE A 45 0.48 6.61 3.57
CA ILE A 45 1.13 7.77 4.20
C ILE A 45 0.95 9.03 3.35
N CYS A 46 1.19 10.19 3.93
CA CYS A 46 1.23 11.45 3.18
C CYS A 46 2.27 12.43 3.73
N ARG A 47 2.64 13.42 2.92
CA ARG A 47 3.80 14.29 3.17
C ARG A 47 3.62 15.28 4.33
N HIS A 48 2.39 15.63 4.66
CA HIS A 48 2.07 16.68 5.63
C HIS A 48 1.10 16.19 6.70
N CYS A 49 1.29 14.95 7.16
CA CYS A 49 0.60 14.43 8.32
C CYS A 49 1.55 14.44 9.52
N PRO A 50 1.15 14.97 10.70
CA PRO A 50 1.89 14.85 11.94
C PRO A 50 1.63 13.50 12.67
N PHE A 51 0.79 12.64 12.10
CA PHE A 51 0.60 11.25 12.50
C PHE A 51 1.41 10.34 11.58
#